data_AF-A0A1G3R0T1-F1
#
_entry.id   AF-A0A1G3R0T1-F1
#
_cell.length_a   1.000
_cell.length_b   1.000
_cell.length_c   1.000
_cell.angle_alpha   90.00
_cell.angle_beta   90.00
_cell.angle_gamma   90.00
#
_symmetry.space_group_name_H-M   'P 1'
#
loop_
_entity.id
_entity.type
_entity.pdbx_description
1 polymer ?
#
loop_
_entity_poly.entity_id
_entity_poly.type
_entity_poly.pdbx_seq_one_letter_code
_entity_poly.pdbx_strand_id
1 'polypeptide(L)'
;MPVHAYQKWQGPLWTFACLAEIGHRKGDRSLLPLRDQFREWLFAERHMRPPHSLLIPGQEDRFRRCACQEGFQAWSEMRLGIADGTTEELILRLKRWQWPDGGWNCDKRPEAHTSSFMETLAPLRALALHAEITGSRSSKVAARLAAEVFLQRRLFRRRRDGAVINPRFLLLSFPHFWPYDILFGLQVMAEAEFISDQRCAEALDLLETKRLPDGGWPLEQKVWKFADSFVSRGTFYDWGPTGRSRSNPWITWQAKFVLEAAGRA
;
A
#
# COMPACT_ATOMS: atom_id res chain seq x y z
N MET A 1 -13.62 0.35 23.15
CA MET A 1 -12.54 -0.52 22.62
C MET A 1 -11.18 0.14 22.90
N PRO A 2 -10.32 -0.38 23.80
CA PRO A 2 -9.05 0.26 24.14
C PRO A 2 -7.89 -0.31 23.31
N VAL A 3 -8.01 -0.33 21.98
CA VAL A 3 -6.85 -0.57 21.10
C VAL A 3 -6.40 0.75 20.50
N HIS A 4 -5.10 1.02 20.50
CA HIS A 4 -4.56 2.21 19.84
C HIS A 4 -4.88 2.18 18.35
N ALA A 5 -5.33 3.31 17.80
CA ALA A 5 -5.82 3.40 16.41
C ALA A 5 -4.81 2.91 15.35
N TYR A 6 -3.51 3.05 15.66
CA TYR A 6 -2.40 2.61 14.81
C TYR A 6 -1.62 1.42 15.41
N GLN A 7 -2.23 0.61 16.29
CA GLN A 7 -1.60 -0.62 16.80
C GLN A 7 -1.13 -1.48 15.62
N LYS A 8 0.17 -1.73 15.52
CA LYS A 8 0.77 -2.33 14.33
C LYS A 8 0.18 -3.72 14.05
N TRP A 9 -0.51 -3.84 12.92
CA TRP A 9 -1.18 -5.03 12.37
C TRP A 9 -2.50 -5.47 13.02
N GLN A 10 -2.94 -4.81 14.10
CA GLN A 10 -4.23 -5.11 14.79
C GLN A 10 -5.12 -3.88 15.03
N GLY A 11 -4.58 -2.67 14.85
CA GLY A 11 -5.34 -1.44 14.98
C GLY A 11 -6.24 -1.19 13.77
N PRO A 12 -7.24 -0.30 13.90
CA PRO A 12 -8.18 0.08 12.85
C PRO A 12 -7.65 0.09 11.42
N LEU A 13 -6.60 0.86 11.13
CA LEU A 13 -6.06 0.99 9.77
C LEU A 13 -5.71 -0.35 9.13
N TRP A 14 -5.03 -1.22 9.88
CA TRP A 14 -4.55 -2.50 9.38
C TRP A 14 -5.68 -3.50 9.24
N THR A 15 -6.65 -3.45 10.16
CA THR A 15 -7.90 -4.22 10.04
C THR A 15 -8.65 -3.83 8.76
N PHE A 16 -8.78 -2.54 8.48
CA PHE A 16 -9.41 -2.06 7.24
C PHE A 16 -8.67 -2.53 5.98
N ALA A 17 -7.34 -2.37 5.94
CA ALA A 17 -6.54 -2.83 4.81
C ALA A 17 -6.73 -4.34 4.58
N CYS A 18 -6.70 -5.16 5.62
CA CYS A 18 -6.95 -6.60 5.52
C CYS A 18 -8.37 -6.93 5.06
N LEU A 19 -9.40 -6.30 5.63
CA LEU A 19 -10.80 -6.55 5.25
C LEU A 19 -11.06 -6.17 3.78
N ALA A 20 -10.47 -5.08 3.32
CA ALA A 20 -10.56 -4.65 1.93
C ALA A 20 -9.81 -5.61 0.98
N GLU A 21 -8.63 -6.12 1.37
CA GLU A 21 -7.87 -7.11 0.59
C GLU A 21 -8.61 -8.45 0.45
N ILE A 22 -9.23 -8.96 1.51
CA ILE A 22 -9.93 -10.25 1.47
C ILE A 22 -11.34 -10.16 0.86
N GLY A 23 -11.74 -8.98 0.37
CA GLY A 23 -13.05 -8.77 -0.26
C GLY A 23 -14.22 -8.83 0.72
N HIS A 24 -14.07 -8.30 1.94
CA HIS A 24 -15.18 -8.19 2.89
C HIS A 24 -16.36 -7.44 2.28
N ARG A 25 -17.57 -7.77 2.76
CA ARG A 25 -18.82 -7.22 2.20
C ARG A 25 -18.84 -5.70 2.22
N LYS A 26 -19.30 -5.10 1.11
CA LYS A 26 -19.46 -3.64 0.99
C LYS A 26 -20.63 -3.14 1.86
N GLY A 27 -20.52 -1.92 2.37
CA GLY A 27 -21.59 -1.24 3.10
C GLY A 27 -21.81 -1.74 4.53
N ASP A 28 -20.87 -2.52 5.09
CA ASP A 28 -20.97 -3.02 6.46
C ASP A 28 -20.85 -1.90 7.50
N ARG A 29 -22.00 -1.41 7.98
CA ARG A 29 -22.07 -0.30 8.93
C ARG A 29 -21.50 -0.65 10.32
N SER A 30 -21.30 -1.92 10.63
CA SER A 30 -20.64 -2.31 11.90
C SER A 30 -19.19 -1.85 11.97
N LEU A 31 -18.58 -1.51 10.83
CA LEU A 31 -17.21 -1.01 10.75
C LEU A 31 -17.09 0.50 11.07
N LEU A 32 -18.20 1.26 11.09
CA LEU A 32 -18.14 2.72 11.26
C LEU A 32 -17.49 3.16 12.58
N PRO A 33 -17.76 2.54 13.75
CA PRO A 33 -17.08 2.93 14.99
C PRO A 33 -15.55 2.76 14.91
N LEU A 34 -15.08 1.70 14.23
CA LEU A 34 -13.65 1.47 14.03
C LEU A 34 -13.03 2.48 13.06
N ARG A 35 -13.78 2.84 12.02
CA ARG A 35 -13.39 3.85 11.02
C ARG A 35 -13.24 5.22 11.67
N ASP A 36 -14.25 5.61 12.45
CA ASP A 36 -14.30 6.91 13.10
C ASP A 36 -13.20 7.02 14.17
N GLN A 37 -12.92 5.94 14.91
CA GLN A 37 -11.76 5.87 15.82
C GLN A 37 -10.43 6.17 15.09
N PHE A 38 -10.21 5.61 13.91
CA PHE A 38 -8.99 5.89 13.15
C PHE A 38 -8.95 7.32 12.62
N ARG A 39 -10.08 7.83 12.14
CA ARG A 39 -10.20 9.21 11.64
C ARG A 39 -9.92 10.23 12.75
N GLU A 40 -10.54 10.08 13.91
CA GLU A 40 -10.28 10.93 15.08
C GLU A 40 -8.79 10.96 15.41
N TRP A 41 -8.13 9.79 15.39
CA TRP A 41 -6.69 9.72 15.59
C TRP A 41 -5.93 10.44 14.46
N LEU A 42 -6.15 10.10 13.20
CA LEU A 42 -5.42 10.59 12.03
C LEU A 42 -5.54 12.11 11.81
N PHE A 43 -6.72 12.66 12.11
CA PHE A 43 -7.05 14.07 11.97
C PHE A 43 -6.74 14.91 13.22
N ALA A 44 -6.38 14.29 14.35
CA ALA A 44 -5.96 15.01 15.53
C ALA A 44 -4.80 15.98 15.21
N GLU A 45 -4.86 17.19 15.76
CA GLU A 45 -3.95 18.29 15.45
C GLU A 45 -2.47 17.91 15.60
N ARG A 46 -2.14 17.05 16.57
CA ARG A 46 -0.78 16.52 16.78
C ARG A 46 -0.16 15.87 15.55
N HIS A 47 -0.98 15.33 14.63
CA HIS A 47 -0.49 14.71 13.40
C HIS A 47 -0.13 15.72 12.31
N MET A 48 -0.56 16.97 12.45
CA MET A 48 -0.18 18.08 11.57
C MET A 48 1.04 18.86 12.09
N ARG A 49 1.62 18.43 13.22
CA ARG A 49 2.78 19.07 13.87
C ARG A 49 3.97 18.11 13.94
N PRO A 50 5.20 18.62 14.11
CA PRO A 50 6.35 17.77 14.42
C PRO A 50 6.12 16.94 15.69
N PRO A 51 6.63 15.69 15.77
CA PRO A 51 7.43 15.00 14.75
C PRO A 51 6.61 14.25 13.70
N HIS A 52 5.27 14.26 13.76
CA HIS A 52 4.43 13.47 12.85
C HIS A 52 4.43 14.04 11.43
N SER A 53 4.32 15.36 11.33
CA SER A 53 4.43 16.10 10.07
C SER A 53 5.54 17.15 10.14
N LEU A 54 6.15 17.47 9.00
CA LEU A 54 7.18 18.50 8.92
C LEU A 54 7.12 19.20 7.56
N LEU A 55 7.04 20.52 7.61
CA LEU A 55 7.31 21.42 6.50
C LEU A 55 8.64 22.11 6.82
N ILE A 56 9.65 21.94 5.95
CA ILE A 56 10.95 22.59 6.13
C ILE A 56 10.93 23.89 5.32
N PRO A 57 11.27 25.05 5.91
CA PRO A 57 11.37 26.30 5.16
C PRO A 57 12.29 26.16 3.94
N GLY A 58 11.82 26.61 2.77
CA GLY A 58 12.52 26.45 1.49
C GLY A 58 12.38 25.05 0.84
N GLN A 59 11.54 24.18 1.41
CA GLN A 59 11.18 22.87 0.85
C GLN A 59 9.66 22.64 0.92
N GLU A 60 8.88 23.68 0.59
CA GLU A 60 7.42 23.68 0.71
C GLU A 60 6.74 22.65 -0.21
N ASP A 61 7.42 22.28 -1.29
CA ASP A 61 7.07 21.22 -2.24
C ASP A 61 7.24 19.79 -1.67
N ARG A 62 7.86 19.66 -0.49
CA ARG A 62 8.20 18.38 0.16
C ARG A 62 7.67 18.30 1.58
N PHE A 63 6.35 18.43 1.73
CA PHE A 63 5.68 18.18 3.01
C PHE A 63 5.87 16.72 3.43
N ARG A 64 6.37 16.50 4.66
CA ARG A 64 6.74 15.17 5.16
C ARG A 64 5.69 14.69 6.13
N ARG A 65 4.95 13.63 5.77
CA ARG A 65 3.94 12.95 6.59
C ARG A 65 3.84 11.50 6.15
N CYS A 66 3.31 10.63 7.01
CA CYS A 66 3.03 9.24 6.65
C CYS A 66 1.81 9.15 5.71
N ALA A 67 2.01 9.44 4.43
CA ALA A 67 0.98 9.36 3.39
C ALA A 67 0.41 7.94 3.23
N CYS A 68 1.18 6.90 3.58
CA CYS A 68 0.67 5.53 3.59
C CYS A 68 -0.54 5.33 4.51
N GLN A 69 -0.62 6.05 5.63
CA GLN A 69 -1.76 5.98 6.55
C GLN A 69 -3.04 6.51 5.88
N GLU A 70 -2.91 7.62 5.15
CA GLU A 70 -4.02 8.25 4.43
C GLU A 70 -4.43 7.41 3.22
N GLY A 71 -3.44 6.90 2.47
CA GLY A 71 -3.65 6.03 1.31
C GLY A 71 -4.36 4.72 1.68
N PHE A 72 -3.86 3.99 2.68
CA PHE A 72 -4.51 2.75 3.12
C PHE A 72 -5.94 3.00 3.62
N GLN A 73 -6.16 4.06 4.40
CA GLN A 73 -7.49 4.37 4.91
C GLN A 73 -8.45 4.72 3.77
N ALA A 74 -8.07 5.65 2.90
CA ALA A 74 -8.94 6.08 1.81
C ALA A 74 -9.27 4.93 0.85
N TRP A 75 -8.26 4.14 0.47
CA TRP A 75 -8.46 2.96 -0.37
C TRP A 75 -9.41 1.96 0.29
N SER A 76 -9.19 1.63 1.58
CA SER A 76 -10.00 0.63 2.28
C SER A 76 -11.45 1.08 2.43
N GLU A 77 -11.69 2.35 2.80
CA GLU A 77 -13.04 2.90 2.93
C GLU A 77 -13.81 2.87 1.60
N MET A 78 -13.15 3.21 0.49
CA MET A 78 -13.74 3.12 -0.85
C MET A 78 -14.02 1.67 -1.26
N ARG A 79 -13.07 0.75 -1.06
CA ARG A 79 -13.27 -0.68 -1.40
C ARG A 79 -14.38 -1.32 -0.59
N LEU A 80 -14.50 -0.97 0.69
CA LEU A 80 -15.53 -1.46 1.60
C LEU A 80 -16.87 -0.72 1.44
N GLY A 81 -16.97 0.28 0.56
CA GLY A 81 -18.22 1.01 0.33
C GLY A 81 -18.72 1.78 1.55
N ILE A 82 -17.80 2.28 2.38
CA ILE A 82 -18.07 3.08 3.58
C ILE A 82 -17.39 4.46 3.54
N ALA A 83 -16.94 4.87 2.35
CA ALA A 83 -16.38 6.19 2.10
C ALA A 83 -17.43 7.30 2.27
N ASP A 84 -16.99 8.48 2.70
CA ASP A 84 -17.80 9.69 2.82
C ASP A 84 -16.93 10.94 2.58
N GLY A 85 -17.44 12.14 2.91
CA GLY A 85 -16.69 13.40 2.72
C GLY A 85 -15.34 13.45 3.43
N THR A 86 -15.13 12.68 4.50
CA THR A 86 -13.82 12.60 5.16
C THR A 86 -12.82 11.84 4.29
N THR A 87 -13.29 10.85 3.53
CA THR A 87 -12.47 10.13 2.54
C THR A 87 -12.01 11.06 1.42
N GLU A 88 -12.90 11.95 0.95
CA GLU A 88 -12.53 12.97 -0.06
C GLU A 88 -11.44 13.91 0.46
N GLU A 89 -11.53 14.35 1.72
CA GLU A 89 -10.49 15.17 2.35
C GLU A 89 -9.13 14.45 2.40
N LEU A 90 -9.11 13.12 2.63
CA LEU A 90 -7.86 12.34 2.53
C LEU A 90 -7.30 12.36 1.10
N ILE A 91 -8.16 12.19 0.09
CA ILE A 91 -7.75 12.25 -1.33
C ILE A 91 -7.20 13.65 -1.68
N LEU A 92 -7.83 14.72 -1.19
CA LEU A 92 -7.35 16.09 -1.38
C LEU A 92 -5.99 16.33 -0.72
N ARG A 93 -5.79 15.84 0.51
CA ARG A 93 -4.50 15.91 1.22
C ARG A 93 -3.38 15.19 0.47
N LEU A 94 -3.65 13.97 0.00
CA LEU A 94 -2.68 13.20 -0.78
C LEU A 94 -2.23 13.99 -2.01
N LYS A 95 -3.17 14.51 -2.81
CA LYS A 95 -2.85 15.33 -4.00
C LYS A 95 -2.09 16.60 -3.63
N ARG A 96 -2.48 17.28 -2.54
CA ARG A 96 -1.85 18.53 -2.09
C ARG A 96 -0.39 18.33 -1.69
N TRP A 97 -0.04 17.19 -1.10
CA TRP A 97 1.28 16.92 -0.56
C TRP A 97 2.12 15.96 -1.42
N GLN A 98 1.73 15.74 -2.66
CA GLN A 98 2.52 14.98 -3.63
C GLN A 98 3.81 15.75 -3.96
N TRP A 99 4.96 15.08 -3.81
CA TRP A 99 6.27 15.67 -4.10
C TRP A 99 6.50 15.81 -5.61
N PRO A 100 7.47 16.65 -6.05
CA PRO A 100 7.74 16.86 -7.46
C PRO A 100 8.13 15.60 -8.25
N ASP A 101 8.71 14.58 -7.59
CA ASP A 101 9.03 13.30 -8.21
C ASP A 101 7.82 12.35 -8.35
N GLY A 102 6.63 12.82 -7.95
CA GLY A 102 5.35 12.13 -8.07
C GLY A 102 4.96 11.30 -6.85
N GLY A 103 5.81 11.15 -5.83
CA GLY A 103 5.51 10.33 -4.67
C GLY A 103 5.39 11.09 -3.35
N TRP A 104 5.59 10.37 -2.25
CA TRP A 104 5.63 10.91 -0.90
C TRP A 104 6.79 10.31 -0.09
N ASN A 105 7.22 11.02 0.96
CA ASN A 105 8.16 10.53 1.94
C ASN A 105 7.85 11.11 3.34
N CYS A 106 8.11 10.33 4.38
CA CYS A 106 7.94 10.73 5.77
C CYS A 106 9.28 11.07 6.46
N ASP A 107 10.42 10.85 5.81
CA ASP A 107 11.77 11.15 6.33
C ASP A 107 11.93 12.63 6.67
N LYS A 108 12.26 12.92 7.93
CA LYS A 108 12.38 14.28 8.47
C LYS A 108 13.72 14.94 8.19
N ARG A 109 14.67 14.21 7.61
CA ARG A 109 15.98 14.73 7.25
C ARG A 109 15.87 15.73 6.08
N PRO A 110 16.51 16.91 6.15
CA PRO A 110 16.50 17.91 5.08
C PRO A 110 17.07 17.38 3.75
N GLU A 111 17.96 16.39 3.79
CA GLU A 111 18.62 15.78 2.63
C GLU A 111 17.71 14.82 1.86
N ALA A 112 16.58 14.41 2.44
CA ALA A 112 15.61 13.55 1.79
C ALA A 112 14.92 14.29 0.64
N HIS A 113 15.23 13.88 -0.59
CA HIS A 113 14.74 14.50 -1.83
C HIS A 113 14.10 13.48 -2.80
N THR A 114 13.92 12.24 -2.37
CA THR A 114 13.29 11.18 -3.17
C THR A 114 12.14 10.56 -2.39
N SER A 115 11.05 10.27 -3.09
CA SER A 115 9.92 9.55 -2.53
C SER A 115 10.24 8.10 -2.20
N SER A 116 9.56 7.56 -1.18
CA SER A 116 9.75 6.19 -0.72
C SER A 116 8.64 5.27 -1.22
N PHE A 117 8.93 3.98 -1.37
CA PHE A 117 8.00 3.01 -1.97
C PHE A 117 6.72 2.87 -1.17
N MET A 118 6.80 2.62 0.14
CA MET A 118 5.58 2.43 0.96
C MET A 118 4.76 3.69 1.12
N GLU A 119 5.40 4.85 1.29
CA GLU A 119 4.68 6.12 1.35
C GLU A 119 4.05 6.51 0.01
N THR A 120 4.47 5.89 -1.11
CA THR A 120 3.92 6.18 -2.44
C THR A 120 2.90 5.16 -2.93
N LEU A 121 3.08 3.87 -2.61
CA LEU A 121 2.25 2.80 -3.17
C LEU A 121 0.80 2.89 -2.69
N ALA A 122 0.60 3.10 -1.38
CA ALA A 122 -0.73 3.20 -0.80
C ALA A 122 -1.51 4.43 -1.33
N PRO A 123 -0.93 5.65 -1.39
CA PRO A 123 -1.56 6.78 -2.06
C PRO A 123 -1.87 6.54 -3.55
N LEU A 124 -0.95 5.94 -4.30
CA LEU A 124 -1.19 5.60 -5.70
C LEU A 124 -2.43 4.72 -5.85
N ARG A 125 -2.53 3.66 -5.04
CA ARG A 125 -3.65 2.72 -5.06
C ARG A 125 -4.98 3.41 -4.72
N ALA A 126 -4.98 4.30 -3.71
CA ALA A 126 -6.15 5.08 -3.35
C ALA A 126 -6.55 6.06 -4.46
N LEU A 127 -5.61 6.80 -5.04
CA LEU A 127 -5.86 7.78 -6.09
C LEU A 127 -6.37 7.14 -7.38
N ALA A 128 -5.85 5.96 -7.74
CA ALA A 128 -6.31 5.19 -8.88
C ALA A 128 -7.77 4.75 -8.70
N LEU A 129 -8.10 4.10 -7.57
CA LEU A 129 -9.47 3.70 -7.26
C LEU A 129 -10.43 4.90 -7.17
N HIS A 130 -9.98 5.99 -6.58
CA HIS A 130 -10.78 7.22 -6.54
C HIS A 130 -11.08 7.74 -7.95
N ALA A 131 -10.09 7.75 -8.84
CA ALA A 131 -10.27 8.17 -10.22
C ALA A 131 -11.23 7.25 -10.99
N GLU A 132 -11.15 5.94 -10.76
CA GLU A 132 -12.08 4.94 -11.32
C GLU A 132 -13.52 5.20 -10.88
N ILE A 133 -13.75 5.38 -9.58
CA ILE A 133 -15.10 5.54 -9.01
C ILE A 133 -15.73 6.89 -9.39
N THR A 134 -14.94 7.96 -9.44
CA THR A 134 -15.47 9.35 -9.55
C THR A 134 -15.26 9.99 -10.91
N GLY A 135 -14.42 9.41 -11.78
CA GLY A 135 -13.95 10.07 -13.00
C GLY A 135 -12.99 11.24 -12.77
N SER A 136 -12.47 11.43 -11.55
CA SER A 136 -11.62 12.59 -11.23
C SER A 136 -10.31 12.60 -12.01
N ARG A 137 -10.22 13.51 -12.99
CA ARG A 137 -9.01 13.74 -13.79
C ARG A 137 -7.79 14.08 -12.93
N SER A 138 -7.99 14.88 -11.87
CA SER A 138 -6.90 15.26 -10.96
C SER A 138 -6.31 14.06 -10.23
N SER A 139 -7.15 13.13 -9.75
CA SER A 139 -6.69 11.90 -9.10
C SER A 139 -6.03 10.96 -10.11
N LYS A 140 -6.53 10.87 -11.34
CA LYS A 140 -5.88 10.09 -12.42
C LYS A 140 -4.47 10.61 -12.73
N VAL A 141 -4.29 11.92 -12.81
CA VAL A 141 -2.97 12.54 -13.01
C VAL A 141 -2.04 12.25 -11.83
N ALA A 142 -2.51 12.43 -10.60
CA ALA A 142 -1.71 12.16 -9.41
C ALA A 142 -1.31 10.69 -9.30
N ALA A 143 -2.21 9.75 -9.59
CA ALA A 143 -1.93 8.32 -9.63
C ALA A 143 -0.85 7.98 -10.67
N ARG A 144 -0.95 8.56 -11.88
CA ARG A 144 0.06 8.36 -12.94
C ARG A 144 1.45 8.87 -12.54
N LEU A 145 1.53 10.04 -11.90
CA LEU A 145 2.81 10.58 -11.39
C LEU A 145 3.40 9.66 -10.31
N ALA A 146 2.56 9.15 -9.42
CA ALA A 146 3.00 8.19 -8.40
C ALA A 146 3.46 6.86 -9.02
N ALA A 147 2.89 6.44 -10.16
CA ALA A 147 3.25 5.18 -10.82
C ALA A 147 4.69 5.25 -11.35
N GLU A 148 5.08 6.42 -11.87
CA GLU A 148 6.43 6.67 -12.38
C GLU A 148 7.52 6.45 -11.33
N VAL A 149 7.23 6.65 -10.03
CA VAL A 149 8.17 6.34 -8.94
C VAL A 149 8.60 4.88 -8.97
N PHE A 150 7.66 3.97 -9.27
CA PHE A 150 7.91 2.53 -9.37
C PHE A 150 8.42 2.13 -10.75
N LEU A 151 7.78 2.64 -11.81
CA LEU A 151 8.08 2.22 -13.18
C LEU A 151 9.50 2.62 -13.60
N GLN A 152 9.98 3.82 -13.27
CA GLN A 152 11.37 4.24 -13.51
C GLN A 152 12.40 3.41 -12.73
N ARG A 153 11.94 2.65 -11.74
CA ARG A 153 12.72 1.75 -10.90
C ARG A 153 12.39 0.29 -11.21
N ARG A 154 11.67 -0.02 -12.30
CA ARG A 154 11.22 -1.38 -12.64
C ARG A 154 10.69 -2.15 -11.43
N LEU A 155 9.95 -1.43 -10.57
CA LEU A 155 9.37 -1.88 -9.30
C LEU A 155 10.35 -2.28 -8.17
N PHE A 156 11.63 -2.55 -8.43
CA PHE A 156 12.56 -2.94 -7.35
C PHE A 156 14.04 -2.58 -7.57
N ARG A 157 14.36 -1.92 -8.68
CA ARG A 157 15.71 -1.55 -9.14
C ARG A 157 16.08 -0.13 -8.76
N ARG A 158 17.33 0.09 -8.38
CA ARG A 158 17.89 1.44 -8.19
C ARG A 158 18.13 2.09 -9.55
N ARG A 159 17.84 3.39 -9.64
CA ARG A 159 18.07 4.17 -10.87
C ARG A 159 19.55 4.28 -11.26
N ARG A 160 20.45 4.36 -10.27
CA ARG A 160 21.87 4.67 -10.50
C ARG A 160 22.66 3.52 -11.13
N ASP A 161 22.39 2.28 -10.72
CA ASP A 161 23.23 1.11 -11.00
C ASP A 161 22.40 -0.11 -11.43
N GLY A 162 21.07 -0.01 -11.49
CA GLY A 162 20.20 -1.13 -11.83
C GLY A 162 20.24 -2.27 -10.82
N ALA A 163 20.84 -2.10 -9.63
CA ALA A 163 20.85 -3.16 -8.63
C ALA A 163 19.56 -3.15 -7.80
N VAL A 164 19.25 -4.28 -7.16
CA VAL A 164 18.06 -4.42 -6.30
C VAL A 164 18.15 -3.42 -5.13
N ILE A 165 17.10 -2.61 -4.93
CA ILE A 165 17.03 -1.58 -3.88
C ILE A 165 17.20 -2.22 -2.50
N ASN A 166 16.40 -3.25 -2.22
CA ASN A 166 16.42 -4.02 -1.00
C ASN A 166 16.05 -5.47 -1.32
N PRO A 167 16.86 -6.48 -0.95
CA PRO A 167 16.54 -7.88 -1.23
C PRO A 167 15.17 -8.34 -0.72
N ARG A 168 14.64 -7.71 0.35
CA ARG A 168 13.29 -8.00 0.87
C ARG A 168 12.17 -7.68 -0.12
N PHE A 169 12.41 -6.78 -1.07
CA PHE A 169 11.41 -6.46 -2.09
C PHE A 169 11.10 -7.68 -2.97
N LEU A 170 12.03 -8.63 -3.06
CA LEU A 170 11.88 -9.83 -3.88
C LEU A 170 11.24 -11.00 -3.12
N LEU A 171 10.82 -10.80 -1.86
CA LEU A 171 10.23 -11.85 -1.04
C LEU A 171 8.73 -11.62 -0.93
N LEU A 172 7.93 -12.52 -1.51
CA LEU A 172 6.47 -12.39 -1.52
C LEU A 172 5.93 -12.44 -0.08
N SER A 173 5.05 -11.48 0.26
CA SER A 173 4.49 -11.37 1.61
C SER A 173 2.99 -11.08 1.57
N PHE A 174 2.28 -11.56 2.59
CA PHE A 174 0.86 -11.26 2.79
C PHE A 174 0.52 -11.34 4.29
N PRO A 175 -0.39 -10.50 4.81
CA PRO A 175 -1.02 -9.33 4.15
C PRO A 175 -0.02 -8.26 3.74
N HIS A 176 -0.42 -7.39 2.80
CA HIS A 176 0.37 -6.27 2.30
C HIS A 176 0.49 -5.13 3.33
N PHE A 177 1.13 -5.42 4.46
CA PHE A 177 1.52 -4.46 5.48
C PHE A 177 2.82 -3.73 5.07
N TRP A 178 3.69 -3.44 6.05
CA TRP A 178 5.07 -3.03 5.82
C TRP A 178 5.99 -4.24 6.05
N PRO A 179 7.00 -4.48 5.19
CA PRO A 179 7.50 -3.63 4.10
C PRO A 179 6.88 -3.94 2.73
N TYR A 180 7.25 -3.13 1.73
CA TYR A 180 6.96 -3.34 0.30
C TYR A 180 7.59 -4.64 -0.22
N ASP A 181 6.89 -5.29 -1.14
CA ASP A 181 7.42 -6.33 -2.03
C ASP A 181 6.83 -6.21 -3.46
N ILE A 182 7.46 -6.92 -4.40
CA ILE A 182 7.11 -6.87 -5.82
C ILE A 182 5.67 -7.31 -6.11
N LEU A 183 5.08 -8.23 -5.33
CA LEU A 183 3.72 -8.69 -5.57
C LEU A 183 2.73 -7.57 -5.24
N PHE A 184 2.95 -6.88 -4.13
CA PHE A 184 2.13 -5.72 -3.80
C PHE A 184 2.25 -4.63 -4.87
N GLY A 185 3.49 -4.37 -5.31
CA GLY A 185 3.76 -3.44 -6.41
C GLY A 185 2.99 -3.78 -7.69
N LEU A 186 3.08 -5.03 -8.13
CA LEU A 186 2.41 -5.53 -9.34
C LEU A 186 0.89 -5.54 -9.21
N GLN A 187 0.34 -5.96 -8.06
CA GLN A 187 -1.10 -5.90 -7.79
C GLN A 187 -1.61 -4.48 -7.96
N VAL A 188 -0.91 -3.52 -7.38
CA VAL A 188 -1.30 -2.12 -7.46
C VAL A 188 -1.13 -1.55 -8.87
N MET A 189 -0.11 -1.97 -9.63
CA MET A 189 -0.01 -1.61 -11.06
C MET A 189 -1.16 -2.21 -11.88
N ALA A 190 -1.62 -3.42 -11.55
CA ALA A 190 -2.79 -4.04 -12.21
C ALA A 190 -4.08 -3.28 -11.88
N GLU A 191 -4.33 -3.00 -10.59
CA GLU A 191 -5.49 -2.23 -10.15
C GLU A 191 -5.51 -0.80 -10.71
N ALA A 192 -4.33 -0.20 -10.95
CA ALA A 192 -4.21 1.14 -11.50
C ALA A 192 -4.05 1.18 -13.04
N GLU A 193 -4.26 0.06 -13.73
CA GLU A 193 -4.18 -0.06 -15.19
C GLU A 193 -2.80 0.23 -15.81
N PHE A 194 -1.71 0.05 -15.04
CA PHE A 194 -0.32 0.23 -15.48
C PHE A 194 0.45 -1.08 -15.69
N ILE A 195 -0.16 -2.24 -15.46
CA ILE A 195 0.53 -3.55 -15.50
C ILE A 195 1.10 -3.91 -16.87
N SER A 196 0.51 -3.38 -17.95
CA SER A 196 0.97 -3.58 -19.33
C SER A 196 2.19 -2.75 -19.70
N ASP A 197 2.64 -1.82 -18.85
CA ASP A 197 3.88 -1.08 -19.08
C ASP A 197 5.07 -2.06 -19.09
N GLN A 198 5.90 -1.99 -20.15
CA GLN A 198 7.06 -2.87 -20.31
C GLN A 198 8.03 -2.85 -19.12
N ARG A 199 8.01 -1.78 -18.30
CA ARG A 199 8.85 -1.65 -17.10
C ARG A 199 8.39 -2.56 -15.95
N CYS A 200 7.18 -3.14 -16.03
CA CYS A 200 6.71 -4.20 -15.14
C CYS A 200 7.24 -5.59 -15.52
N ALA A 201 7.70 -5.81 -16.76
CA ALA A 201 8.04 -7.12 -17.28
C ALA A 201 9.04 -7.89 -16.40
N GLU A 202 10.10 -7.21 -15.95
CA GLU A 202 11.13 -7.84 -15.12
C GLU A 202 10.58 -8.35 -13.76
N ALA A 203 9.67 -7.60 -13.15
CA ALA A 203 9.03 -8.02 -11.90
C ALA A 203 8.02 -9.16 -12.13
N LEU A 204 7.32 -9.15 -13.27
CA LEU A 204 6.43 -10.24 -13.70
C LEU A 204 7.21 -11.54 -13.96
N ASP A 205 8.34 -11.47 -14.68
CA ASP A 205 9.22 -12.61 -14.92
C ASP A 205 9.71 -13.20 -13.59
N LEU A 206 10.12 -12.34 -12.66
CA LEU A 206 10.52 -12.78 -11.32
C LEU A 206 9.36 -13.43 -10.55
N LEU A 207 8.13 -12.90 -10.67
CA LEU A 207 6.95 -13.53 -10.06
C LEU A 207 6.74 -14.94 -10.64
N GLU A 208 6.80 -15.12 -11.96
CA GLU A 208 6.64 -16.42 -12.61
C GLU A 208 7.68 -17.45 -12.15
N THR A 209 8.95 -17.05 -12.01
CA THR A 209 10.00 -17.96 -11.51
C THR A 209 9.77 -18.48 -10.10
N LYS A 210 8.87 -17.85 -9.33
CA LYS A 210 8.50 -18.25 -7.96
C LYS A 210 7.32 -19.23 -7.91
N ARG A 211 6.72 -19.57 -9.05
CA ARG A 211 5.63 -20.55 -9.14
C ARG A 211 6.14 -21.92 -8.69
N LEU A 212 5.42 -22.56 -7.78
CA LEU A 212 5.74 -23.89 -7.25
C LEU A 212 5.20 -24.99 -8.18
N PRO A 213 5.68 -26.25 -8.04
CA PRO A 213 5.22 -27.37 -8.88
C PRO A 213 3.70 -27.64 -8.81
N ASP A 214 3.04 -27.24 -7.71
CA ASP A 214 1.59 -27.34 -7.54
C ASP A 214 0.82 -26.20 -8.25
N GLY A 215 1.51 -25.30 -8.94
CA GLY A 215 0.94 -24.15 -9.65
C GLY A 215 0.60 -22.96 -8.76
N GLY A 216 0.91 -23.01 -7.45
CA GLY A 216 0.75 -21.89 -6.53
C GLY A 216 2.03 -21.13 -6.25
N TRP A 217 1.99 -20.20 -5.28
CA TRP A 217 3.12 -19.36 -4.90
C TRP A 217 3.36 -19.36 -3.38
N PRO A 218 4.62 -19.28 -2.93
CA PRO A 218 4.96 -19.31 -1.53
C PRO A 218 4.79 -17.94 -0.85
N LEU A 219 4.45 -17.95 0.44
CA LEU A 219 4.66 -16.79 1.31
C LEU A 219 6.10 -16.86 1.85
N GLU A 220 7.00 -16.11 1.23
CA GLU A 220 8.44 -16.16 1.49
C GLU A 220 8.87 -15.33 2.70
N GLN A 221 8.17 -14.23 2.98
CA GLN A 221 8.46 -13.35 4.11
C GLN A 221 7.26 -13.21 5.03
N LYS A 222 7.33 -13.88 6.18
CA LYS A 222 6.35 -13.71 7.25
C LYS A 222 6.59 -12.38 7.97
N VAL A 223 5.66 -11.45 7.80
CA VAL A 223 5.68 -10.10 8.41
C VAL A 223 4.60 -9.97 9.48
N TRP A 224 4.31 -11.04 10.22
CA TRP A 224 3.29 -11.09 11.27
C TRP A 224 3.53 -12.27 12.20
N LYS A 225 3.02 -12.19 13.42
CA LYS A 225 2.89 -13.35 14.31
C LYS A 225 1.43 -13.51 14.69
N PHE A 226 0.97 -14.75 14.76
CA PHE A 226 -0.34 -15.03 15.33
C PHE A 226 -0.36 -14.57 16.79
N ALA A 227 -1.45 -13.94 17.21
CA ALA A 227 -1.64 -13.50 18.58
C ALA A 227 -3.12 -13.56 18.96
N ASP A 228 -3.40 -14.09 20.14
CA ASP A 228 -4.71 -14.10 20.80
C ASP A 228 -5.00 -12.80 21.57
N SER A 229 -4.03 -11.89 21.60
CA SER A 229 -4.03 -10.64 22.35
C SER A 229 -3.42 -9.51 21.53
N PHE A 230 -3.62 -8.25 21.97
CA PHE A 230 -3.02 -7.10 21.32
C PHE A 230 -1.52 -7.03 21.60
N VAL A 231 -0.71 -7.25 20.58
CA VAL A 231 0.75 -7.16 20.64
C VAL A 231 1.25 -6.44 19.40
N SER A 232 2.37 -5.73 19.51
CA SER A 232 2.99 -5.18 18.30
C SER A 232 3.27 -6.34 17.36
N ARG A 233 2.91 -6.15 16.09
CA ARG A 233 3.17 -7.12 15.04
C ARG A 233 2.33 -8.41 15.15
N GLY A 234 1.22 -8.39 15.90
CA GLY A 234 0.27 -9.50 15.99
C GLY A 234 -0.77 -9.52 14.86
N THR A 235 -1.37 -10.67 14.58
CA THR A 235 -2.62 -10.80 13.81
C THR A 235 -3.52 -11.82 14.50
N PHE A 236 -4.83 -11.57 14.50
CA PHE A 236 -5.81 -12.54 15.02
C PHE A 236 -6.14 -13.65 14.02
N TYR A 237 -5.82 -13.41 12.74
CA TYR A 237 -6.06 -14.35 11.67
C TYR A 237 -4.77 -15.12 11.32
N ASP A 238 -4.91 -16.40 11.01
CA ASP A 238 -3.85 -17.22 10.42
C ASP A 238 -3.88 -17.07 8.90
N TRP A 239 -2.88 -16.37 8.35
CA TRP A 239 -2.76 -16.13 6.92
C TRP A 239 -2.17 -17.31 6.14
N GLY A 240 -2.16 -18.51 6.74
CA GLY A 240 -1.81 -19.75 6.09
C GLY A 240 -0.31 -20.07 6.13
N PRO A 241 0.12 -21.10 5.36
CA PRO A 241 1.47 -21.61 5.43
C PRO A 241 2.50 -20.57 4.95
N THR A 242 3.66 -20.57 5.62
CA THR A 242 4.81 -19.74 5.26
C THR A 242 6.01 -20.62 4.90
N GLY A 243 6.92 -20.08 4.10
CA GLY A 243 8.11 -20.78 3.61
C GLY A 243 8.10 -20.93 2.09
N ARG A 244 9.18 -21.49 1.54
CA ARG A 244 9.45 -21.54 0.09
C ARG A 244 8.99 -22.82 -0.61
N SER A 245 8.49 -23.79 0.14
CA SER A 245 8.17 -25.14 -0.37
C SER A 245 6.67 -25.44 -0.46
N ARG A 246 5.81 -24.56 0.07
CA ARG A 246 4.36 -24.75 0.09
C ARG A 246 3.67 -23.50 -0.41
N SER A 247 2.65 -23.70 -1.24
CA SER A 247 1.80 -22.62 -1.70
C SER A 247 1.00 -22.02 -0.57
N ASN A 248 0.93 -20.69 -0.57
CA ASN A 248 0.03 -19.93 0.27
C ASN A 248 -1.19 -19.49 -0.56
N PRO A 249 -2.43 -19.72 -0.10
CA PRO A 249 -3.63 -19.43 -0.90
C PRO A 249 -3.77 -17.94 -1.25
N TRP A 250 -3.39 -17.04 -0.35
CA TRP A 250 -3.50 -15.59 -0.58
C TRP A 250 -2.49 -15.10 -1.61
N ILE A 251 -1.22 -15.52 -1.46
CA ILE A 251 -0.18 -15.20 -2.44
C ILE A 251 -0.55 -15.80 -3.81
N THR A 252 -1.03 -17.05 -3.83
CA THR A 252 -1.42 -17.72 -5.06
C THR A 252 -2.55 -17.00 -5.78
N TRP A 253 -3.58 -16.60 -5.06
CA TRP A 253 -4.70 -15.85 -5.63
C TRP A 253 -4.22 -14.51 -6.22
N GLN A 254 -3.41 -13.76 -5.47
CA GLN A 254 -2.88 -12.47 -5.94
C GLN A 254 -1.93 -12.62 -7.13
N ALA A 255 -1.05 -13.62 -7.12
CA ALA A 255 -0.12 -13.87 -8.22
C ALA A 255 -0.89 -14.22 -9.50
N LYS A 256 -1.94 -15.04 -9.40
CA LYS A 256 -2.82 -15.34 -10.54
C LYS A 256 -3.52 -14.10 -11.06
N PHE A 257 -4.13 -13.30 -10.18
CA PHE A 257 -4.75 -12.02 -10.56
C PHE A 257 -3.78 -11.10 -11.31
N VAL A 258 -2.54 -10.96 -10.82
CA VAL A 258 -1.50 -10.14 -11.44
C VAL A 258 -1.12 -10.68 -12.83
N LEU A 259 -0.89 -11.99 -12.96
CA LEU A 259 -0.48 -12.59 -14.23
C LEU A 259 -1.61 -12.57 -15.26
N GLU A 260 -2.85 -12.81 -14.84
CA GLU A 260 -4.05 -12.67 -15.68
C GLU A 260 -4.19 -11.23 -16.19
N ALA A 261 -4.07 -10.23 -15.31
CA ALA A 261 -4.12 -8.81 -15.69
C ALA A 261 -2.97 -8.40 -16.64
N ALA A 262 -1.83 -9.09 -16.57
CA ALA A 262 -0.70 -8.90 -17.46
C ALA A 262 -0.80 -9.69 -18.79
N GLY A 263 -1.83 -10.53 -18.97
CA GLY A 263 -1.96 -11.41 -20.14
C GLY A 263 -0.95 -12.57 -20.15
N ARG A 264 -0.54 -13.06 -18.98
CA ARG A 264 0.49 -14.09 -18.77
C ARG A 264 0.02 -15.32 -17.97
N ALA A 265 -1.29 -15.53 -17.91
CA ALA A 265 -1.91 -16.64 -17.18
C ALA A 265 -1.64 -18.00 -17.84
#